data_AF-A0A662F0L3-F1
#
_entry.id   AF-A0A662F0L3-F1
#
_cell.length_a   1.000
_cell.length_b   1.000
_cell.length_c   1.000
_cell.angle_alpha   90.00
_cell.angle_beta   90.00
_cell.angle_gamma   90.00
#
_symmetry.space_group_name_H-M   'P 1'
#
loop_
_entity.id
_entity.type
_entity.pdbx_description
1 polymer ?
#
loop_
_entity_poly.entity_id
_entity_poly.type
_entity_poly.pdbx_seq_one_letter_code
_entity_poly.pdbx_strand_id
1 'polypeptide(L)'
;MNKRVINLTPHEIRIVGDEERVIPSSGIARCGVTRERIGSIPIDGMDVPVNRSVMGEVTGLPDPAPGTAYIVSRVVAEAVKASDSIRDDIYVVDETIRDDAGRIVGCKSLAKI
;
A
#
# COMPACT_ATOMS: atom_id res chain seq x y z
N MET A 1 15.30 18.87 -7.93
CA MET A 1 15.91 17.52 -8.02
C MET A 1 14.80 16.53 -8.30
N ASN A 2 14.94 15.68 -9.33
CA ASN A 2 13.96 14.64 -9.64
C ASN A 2 14.14 13.46 -8.69
N LYS A 3 13.04 12.90 -8.17
CA LYS A 3 13.08 11.65 -7.40
C LYS A 3 13.10 10.43 -8.33
N ARG A 4 13.88 9.42 -7.99
CA ARG A 4 13.79 8.07 -8.56
C ARG A 4 12.59 7.36 -7.94
N VAL A 5 11.64 6.92 -8.76
CA VAL A 5 10.46 6.19 -8.29
C VAL A 5 10.66 4.70 -8.50
N ILE A 6 10.43 3.91 -7.45
CA ILE A 6 10.53 2.45 -7.46
C ILE A 6 9.18 1.88 -7.04
N ASN A 7 8.53 1.17 -7.94
CA ASN A 7 7.27 0.48 -7.67
C ASN A 7 7.57 -0.89 -7.05
N LEU A 8 7.14 -1.08 -5.81
CA LEU A 8 7.25 -2.33 -5.04
C LEU A 8 5.88 -2.99 -4.84
N THR A 9 4.93 -2.71 -5.72
CA THR A 9 3.63 -3.39 -5.78
C THR A 9 3.67 -4.55 -6.80
N PRO A 10 2.74 -5.52 -6.73
CA PRO A 10 2.73 -6.68 -7.62
C PRO A 10 2.47 -6.38 -9.10
N HIS A 11 2.00 -5.18 -9.44
CA HIS A 11 1.56 -4.81 -10.78
C HIS A 11 2.16 -3.46 -11.18
N GLU A 12 2.15 -3.15 -12.48
CA GLU A 12 2.51 -1.81 -12.95
C GLU A 12 1.54 -0.76 -12.41
N ILE A 13 2.04 0.47 -12.25
CA ILE A 13 1.23 1.62 -11.84
C ILE A 13 1.16 2.57 -13.03
N ARG A 14 -0.06 2.92 -13.44
CA ARG A 14 -0.32 3.93 -14.47
C ARG A 14 -0.75 5.23 -13.79
N ILE A 15 0.12 6.22 -13.80
CA ILE A 15 -0.20 7.59 -13.36
C ILE A 15 -0.77 8.34 -14.56
N VAL A 16 -1.99 8.85 -14.41
CA VAL A 16 -2.74 9.54 -15.46
C VAL A 16 -2.88 11.01 -15.07
N GLY A 17 -2.16 11.88 -15.78
CA GLY A 17 -2.29 13.33 -15.71
C GLY A 17 -2.44 13.93 -17.12
N ASP A 18 -1.80 15.08 -17.37
CA ASP A 18 -1.70 15.66 -18.71
C ASP A 18 -0.94 14.72 -19.68
N GLU A 19 0.05 14.01 -19.13
CA GLU A 19 0.72 12.88 -19.78
C GLU A 19 0.49 11.61 -18.96
N GLU A 20 0.48 10.46 -19.65
CA GLU A 20 0.44 9.16 -18.98
C GLU A 20 1.86 8.66 -18.67
N ARG A 21 2.05 8.13 -17.46
CA ARG A 21 3.29 7.49 -17.03
C ARG A 21 3.02 6.10 -16.51
N VAL A 22 3.69 5.09 -17.09
CA VAL A 22 3.68 3.72 -16.58
C VAL A 22 4.94 3.45 -15.79
N ILE A 23 4.79 2.98 -14.56
CA ILE A 23 5.88 2.61 -13.65
C ILE A 23 5.86 1.09 -13.47
N PRO A 24 6.77 0.35 -14.11
CA PRO A 24 6.81 -1.10 -14.00
C PRO A 24 7.17 -1.52 -12.58
N SER A 25 6.63 -2.65 -12.14
CA SER A 25 7.04 -3.26 -10.87
C SER A 25 8.54 -3.60 -10.93
N SER A 26 9.28 -3.22 -9.89
CA SER A 26 10.71 -3.48 -9.72
C SER A 26 10.99 -4.49 -8.60
N GLY A 27 9.93 -5.06 -8.02
CA GLY A 27 9.99 -5.91 -6.84
C GLY A 27 8.67 -5.88 -6.09
N ILE A 28 8.60 -6.59 -4.96
CA ILE A 28 7.39 -6.63 -4.13
C ILE A 28 7.78 -6.50 -2.67
N ALA A 29 7.36 -5.39 -2.05
CA ALA A 29 7.36 -5.26 -0.60
C ALA A 29 6.10 -5.95 -0.05
N ARG A 30 6.25 -6.74 1.00
CA ARG A 30 5.16 -7.49 1.63
C ARG A 30 5.16 -7.29 3.13
N CYS A 31 3.96 -7.25 3.71
CA CYS A 31 3.76 -7.35 5.15
C CYS A 31 2.87 -8.57 5.38
N GLY A 32 3.30 -9.49 6.25
CA GLY A 32 2.44 -10.58 6.69
C GLY A 32 1.29 -9.99 7.52
N VAL A 33 0.05 -10.43 7.29
CA VAL A 33 -1.09 -10.00 8.10
C VAL A 33 -1.72 -11.20 8.75
N THR A 34 -1.68 -11.26 10.07
CA THR A 34 -2.45 -12.24 10.86
C THR A 34 -3.72 -11.59 11.41
N ARG A 35 -4.68 -12.42 11.81
CA ARG A 35 -5.95 -11.97 12.37
C ARG A 35 -6.06 -12.50 13.79
N GLU A 36 -6.39 -11.61 14.71
CA GLU A 36 -6.66 -11.94 16.10
C GLU A 36 -8.14 -11.65 16.39
N ARG A 37 -8.87 -12.63 16.91
CA ARG A 37 -10.27 -12.42 17.31
C ARG A 37 -10.29 -11.60 18.60
N ILE A 38 -10.97 -10.45 18.57
CA ILE A 38 -11.09 -9.53 19.70
C ILE A 38 -12.50 -9.49 20.30
N GLY A 39 -13.45 -10.19 19.69
CA GLY A 39 -14.81 -10.30 20.22
C GLY A 39 -15.81 -10.89 19.24
N SER A 40 -17.08 -10.59 19.46
CA SER A 40 -18.18 -10.81 18.52
C SER A 40 -19.26 -9.75 18.69
N ILE A 41 -20.04 -9.54 17.64
CA ILE A 41 -21.24 -8.69 17.65
C ILE A 41 -22.45 -9.59 17.36
N PRO A 42 -23.51 -9.57 18.20
CA PRO A 42 -24.74 -10.29 17.90
C PRO A 42 -25.54 -9.56 16.83
N ILE A 43 -25.95 -10.28 15.79
CA ILE A 43 -26.81 -9.79 14.70
C ILE A 43 -27.91 -10.83 14.48
N ASP A 44 -29.17 -10.47 14.71
CA ASP A 44 -30.35 -11.33 14.54
C ASP A 44 -30.21 -12.74 15.16
N GLY A 45 -29.59 -12.81 16.34
CA GLY A 45 -29.36 -14.07 17.07
C GLY A 45 -28.10 -14.85 16.64
N MET A 46 -27.31 -14.33 15.70
CA MET A 46 -26.00 -14.88 15.31
C MET A 46 -24.85 -14.06 15.90
N ASP A 47 -23.90 -14.72 16.58
CA ASP A 47 -22.65 -14.08 17.02
C ASP A 47 -21.62 -14.03 15.88
N VAL A 48 -21.37 -12.82 15.36
CA VAL A 48 -20.40 -12.60 14.27
C VAL A 48 -19.04 -12.23 14.85
N PRO A 49 -17.93 -12.96 14.57
CA PRO A 49 -16.63 -12.67 15.14
C PRO A 49 -16.03 -11.36 14.61
N VAL A 50 -15.48 -10.57 15.53
CA VAL A 50 -14.73 -9.35 15.19
C VAL A 50 -13.24 -9.64 15.34
N ASN A 51 -12.47 -9.37 14.28
CA ASN A 51 -11.04 -9.58 14.24
C ASN A 51 -10.29 -8.25 14.11
N ARG A 52 -9.14 -8.16 14.77
CA ARG A 52 -8.13 -7.12 14.54
C ARG A 52 -7.04 -7.68 13.62
N SER A 53 -6.63 -6.88 12.64
CA SER A 53 -5.45 -7.19 11.82
C SER A 53 -4.19 -6.90 12.62
N VAL A 54 -3.27 -7.87 12.64
CA VAL A 54 -1.94 -7.71 13.23
C VAL A 54 -0.94 -7.72 12.09
N MET A 55 -0.26 -6.58 11.92
CA MET A 55 0.78 -6.41 10.92
C MET A 55 2.05 -7.11 11.40
N GLY A 56 2.58 -8.00 10.58
CA GLY A 56 3.84 -8.68 10.79
C GLY A 56 5.00 -7.92 10.16
N GLU A 57 6.15 -8.59 10.09
CA GLU A 57 7.37 -8.02 9.52
C GLU A 57 7.18 -7.59 8.06
N VAL A 58 7.73 -6.40 7.74
CA VAL A 58 7.82 -5.92 6.36
C VAL A 58 9.08 -6.51 5.72
N THR A 59 8.91 -7.20 4.60
CA THR A 59 9.99 -7.80 3.82
C THR A 59 9.99 -7.25 2.39
N GLY A 60 11.14 -7.28 1.73
CA GLY A 60 11.27 -6.80 0.35
C GLY A 60 11.17 -5.28 0.19
N LEU A 61 11.20 -4.53 1.30
CA LEU A 61 11.32 -3.08 1.32
C LEU A 61 12.80 -2.70 1.52
N PRO A 62 13.46 -2.06 0.54
CA PRO A 62 14.84 -1.61 0.70
C PRO A 62 14.99 -0.48 1.73
N ASP A 63 16.23 -0.29 2.19
CA ASP A 63 16.61 0.84 3.02
C ASP A 63 16.35 2.19 2.32
N PRO A 64 16.12 3.26 3.09
CA PRO A 64 16.01 4.60 2.53
C PRO A 64 17.23 4.98 1.70
N ALA A 65 16.98 5.54 0.52
CA ALA A 65 18.03 6.00 -0.38
C ALA A 65 17.79 7.46 -0.78
N PRO A 66 18.81 8.34 -0.79
CA PRO A 66 18.66 9.74 -1.18
C PRO A 66 17.98 9.89 -2.54
N GLY A 67 16.97 10.76 -2.60
CA GLY A 67 16.22 11.02 -3.83
C GLY A 67 15.35 9.86 -4.32
N THR A 68 15.09 8.83 -3.51
CA THR A 68 14.23 7.70 -3.90
C THR A 68 12.83 7.81 -3.29
N ALA A 69 11.83 7.35 -4.02
CA ALA A 69 10.46 7.18 -3.56
C ALA A 69 10.02 5.74 -3.84
N TYR A 70 9.61 5.02 -2.81
CA TYR A 70 9.09 3.66 -2.93
C TYR A 70 7.57 3.70 -2.91
N ILE A 71 6.94 3.21 -3.98
CA ILE A 71 5.49 3.01 -4.02
C ILE A 71 5.20 1.59 -3.54
N VAL A 72 4.42 1.46 -2.48
CA VAL A 72 4.08 0.18 -1.84
C VAL A 72 2.56 0.00 -1.74
N SER A 73 2.12 -1.18 -1.32
CA SER A 73 0.71 -1.38 -0.96
C SER A 73 0.36 -0.62 0.32
N ARG A 74 -0.92 -0.26 0.49
CA ARG A 74 -1.43 0.39 1.70
C ARG A 74 -1.12 -0.39 2.98
N VAL A 75 -1.20 -1.72 2.95
CA VAL A 75 -0.87 -2.59 4.09
C VAL A 75 0.60 -2.44 4.50
N VAL A 76 1.52 -2.39 3.53
CA VAL A 76 2.95 -2.19 3.81
C VAL A 76 3.19 -0.79 4.36
N ALA A 77 2.57 0.25 3.79
CA ALA A 77 2.70 1.62 4.27
C ALA A 77 2.17 1.78 5.72
N GLU A 78 1.05 1.17 6.06
CA GLU A 78 0.51 1.14 7.43
C GLU A 78 1.46 0.41 8.40
N ALA A 79 2.01 -0.74 7.99
CA ALA A 79 2.97 -1.49 8.80
C ALA A 79 4.26 -0.70 9.05
N VAL A 80 4.78 -0.01 8.03
CA VAL A 80 5.94 0.89 8.18
C VAL A 80 5.62 2.03 9.13
N LYS A 81 4.45 2.68 8.99
CA LYS A 81 4.02 3.77 9.87
C LYS A 81 3.85 3.33 11.33
N ALA A 82 3.40 2.11 11.55
CA ALA A 82 3.25 1.54 12.88
C ALA A 82 4.58 1.06 13.50
N SER A 83 5.66 1.01 12.72
CA SER A 83 6.99 0.66 13.22
C SER A 83 7.72 1.87 13.81
N ASP A 84 8.79 1.61 14.57
CA ASP A 84 9.70 2.66 15.07
C ASP A 84 10.59 3.28 13.96
N SER A 85 10.42 2.87 12.69
CA SER A 85 11.20 3.40 11.57
C SER A 85 10.60 4.70 11.04
N ILE A 86 11.40 5.77 11.02
CA ILE A 86 11.03 7.02 10.36
C ILE A 86 11.32 6.89 8.85
N ARG A 87 10.26 6.77 8.04
CA ARG A 87 10.34 6.63 6.59
C ARG A 87 9.50 7.72 5.90
N ASP A 88 10.15 8.66 5.22
CA ASP A 88 9.51 9.76 4.48
C ASP A 88 9.47 9.53 2.94
N ASP A 89 10.01 8.39 2.52
CA ASP A 89 10.21 7.91 1.17
C ASP A 89 9.14 6.89 0.72
N ILE A 90 8.16 6.60 1.57
CA ILE A 90 7.07 5.65 1.30
C ILE A 90 5.84 6.38 0.75
N TYR A 91 5.32 5.89 -0.36
CA TYR A 91 4.14 6.41 -1.02
C TYR A 91 3.17 5.28 -1.36
N VAL A 92 1.90 5.62 -1.47
CA VAL A 92 0.84 4.76 -2.01
C VAL A 92 0.16 5.48 -3.16
N VAL A 93 -0.48 4.74 -4.06
CA VAL A 93 -1.35 5.35 -5.09
C VAL A 93 -2.54 6.03 -4.44
N ASP A 94 -2.97 7.17 -4.99
CA ASP A 94 -4.15 7.92 -4.55
C ASP A 94 -4.96 8.42 -5.76
N GLU A 95 -6.22 8.81 -5.52
CA GLU A 95 -7.17 9.16 -6.58
C GLU A 95 -7.23 8.09 -7.68
N THR A 96 -7.49 6.84 -7.26
CA THR A 96 -7.50 5.68 -8.16
C THR A 96 -8.57 5.82 -9.22
N ILE A 97 -8.20 5.56 -10.47
CA ILE A 97 -9.11 5.45 -11.62
C ILE A 97 -9.53 3.98 -11.73
N ARG A 98 -10.84 3.76 -11.89
CA ARG A 98 -11.42 2.41 -11.97
C ARG A 98 -12.15 2.21 -13.29
N ASP A 99 -12.11 0.97 -13.79
CA ASP A 99 -12.94 0.55 -14.92
C ASP A 99 -14.40 0.33 -14.50
N ASP A 100 -15.28 0.02 -15.46
CA ASP A 100 -16.71 -0.26 -15.22
C ASP A 100 -16.95 -1.49 -14.32
N ALA A 101 -15.95 -2.35 -14.17
CA ALA A 101 -15.98 -3.51 -13.27
C ALA A 101 -15.39 -3.19 -11.88
N GLY A 102 -15.02 -1.93 -11.62
CA GLY A 102 -14.46 -1.46 -10.35
C GLY A 102 -12.97 -1.79 -10.13
N ARG A 103 -12.27 -2.33 -11.13
CA ARG A 103 -10.83 -2.64 -11.05
C ARG A 103 -10.01 -1.36 -11.17
N ILE A 104 -8.95 -1.24 -10.39
CA ILE A 104 -8.02 -0.11 -10.49
C ILE A 104 -7.22 -0.25 -11.78
N VAL A 105 -7.31 0.75 -12.68
CA VAL A 105 -6.59 0.80 -13.96
C VAL A 105 -5.56 1.93 -14.02
N GLY A 106 -5.50 2.77 -12.98
CA GLY A 106 -4.52 3.83 -12.83
C GLY A 106 -4.78 4.69 -11.60
N CYS A 107 -4.04 5.78 -11.46
CA CYS A 107 -4.19 6.75 -10.39
C CYS A 107 -3.81 8.16 -10.87
N LYS A 108 -4.34 9.21 -10.24
CA LYS A 108 -4.00 10.60 -10.59
C LYS A 108 -2.91 11.18 -9.70
N SER A 109 -2.75 10.63 -8.49
CA SER A 109 -1.83 11.15 -7.49
C SER A 109 -1.21 10.04 -6.64
N LEU A 110 -0.30 10.42 -5.77
CA LEU A 110 0.31 9.58 -4.74
C LEU A 110 0.06 10.21 -3.37
N ALA A 111 -0.10 9.40 -2.34
CA ALA A 111 -0.31 9.84 -0.97
C ALA A 111 0.76 9.28 -0.01
N LYS A 112 0.85 9.94 1.16
CA LYS A 112 1.55 9.44 2.34
C LYS A 112 0.52 9.02 3.38
N ILE A 113 0.78 7.90 4.06
CA ILE A 113 -0.06 7.39 5.15
C ILE A 113 0.44 7.90 6.49
#